data_AF-A0A7C3VWM0-F1
#
_entry.id   AF-A0A7C3VWM0-F1
#
_cell.length_a   1.000
_cell.length_b   1.000
_cell.length_c   1.000
_cell.angle_alpha   90.00
_cell.angle_beta   90.00
_cell.angle_gamma   90.00
#
_symmetry.space_group_name_H-M   'P 1'
#
loop_
_entity.id
_entity.type
_entity.pdbx_description
1 polymer ?
#
loop_
_entity_poly.entity_id
_entity_poly.type
_entity_poly.pdbx_seq_one_letter_code
_entity_poly.pdbx_strand_id
1 'polypeptide(L)'
;MHHPCKEDFIKRSESGNMVPVYREIVADMETPVSAYRKIARGKYSFLLESVEGGERLARFSFLGTDPFLIFKSKGRNVQVIEGMKAD
;
A
#
# COMPACT_ATOMS: atom_id res chain seq x y z
N MET A 1 0.70 -3.08 18.12
CA MET A 1 1.29 -4.41 17.91
C MET A 1 1.20 -4.72 16.41
N HIS A 2 2.15 -5.47 15.84
CA HIS A 2 2.05 -5.90 14.45
C HIS A 2 1.25 -7.20 14.36
N HIS A 3 0.48 -7.34 13.28
CA HIS A 3 -0.34 -8.49 12.96
C HIS A 3 0.01 -8.99 11.55
N PRO A 4 0.17 -10.30 11.33
CA PRO A 4 0.27 -11.34 12.36
C PRO A 4 1.51 -11.15 13.27
N CYS A 5 1.50 -11.76 14.46
CA CYS A 5 2.73 -11.86 15.26
C CYS A 5 3.75 -12.76 14.54
N LYS A 6 5.01 -12.77 15.00
CA LYS A 6 6.09 -13.49 14.32
C LYS A 6 5.77 -14.98 14.14
N GLU A 7 5.26 -15.62 15.18
CA GLU A 7 4.92 -17.05 15.17
C GLU A 7 3.83 -17.35 14.15
N ASP A 8 2.80 -16.50 14.08
CA ASP A 8 1.71 -16.65 13.11
C ASP A 8 2.11 -16.30 11.68
N PHE A 9 3.03 -15.34 11.51
CA PHE A 9 3.62 -15.03 10.20
C PHE A 9 4.34 -16.25 9.63
N ILE A 10 5.19 -16.89 10.44
CA ILE A 10 5.97 -18.07 10.02
C ILE A 10 5.01 -19.18 9.58
N LYS A 11 4.00 -19.51 10.40
CA LYS A 11 3.00 -20.53 10.05
C LYS A 11 2.26 -20.20 8.74
N ARG A 12 1.84 -18.95 8.55
CA ARG A 12 1.13 -18.54 7.32
C ARG A 12 2.01 -18.60 6.09
N SER A 13 3.30 -18.28 6.23
CA SER A 13 4.27 -18.27 5.13
C SER A 13 4.52 -19.65 4.51
N GLU A 14 4.23 -20.74 5.24
CA GLU A 14 4.32 -22.10 4.73
C GLU A 14 3.23 -22.44 3.69
N SER A 15 2.14 -21.67 3.66
CA SER A 15 0.96 -21.94 2.83
C SER A 15 0.76 -20.99 1.64
N GLY A 16 1.55 -19.92 1.54
CA GLY A 16 1.33 -18.87 0.55
C GLY A 16 2.57 -18.02 0.27
N ASN A 17 2.59 -17.34 -0.87
CA ASN A 17 3.70 -16.51 -1.34
C ASN A 17 3.64 -15.03 -0.90
N MET A 18 2.60 -14.63 -0.16
CA MET A 18 2.44 -13.27 0.36
C MET A 18 1.65 -13.29 1.68
N VAL A 19 2.27 -12.75 2.74
CA VAL A 19 1.64 -12.61 4.06
C VAL A 19 1.67 -11.13 4.46
N PRO A 20 0.54 -10.41 4.49
CA PRO A 20 0.52 -8.99 4.84
C PRO A 20 0.81 -8.80 6.33
N VAL A 21 1.84 -8.02 6.64
CA VAL A 21 2.14 -7.56 8.00
C VAL A 21 1.65 -6.13 8.15
N TYR A 22 0.76 -5.90 9.09
CA TYR A 22 0.12 -4.61 9.29
C TYR A 22 0.03 -4.27 10.78
N ARG A 23 -0.36 -3.03 11.06
CA ARG A 23 -0.78 -2.56 12.38
C ARG A 23 -1.88 -1.54 12.20
N GLU A 24 -2.83 -1.53 13.10
CA GLU A 24 -3.80 -0.45 13.18
C GLU A 24 -3.23 0.70 14.00
N ILE A 25 -3.49 1.93 13.54
CA ILE A 25 -3.02 3.16 14.18
C ILE A 25 -4.21 4.10 14.34
N VAL A 26 -4.26 4.82 15.46
CA VAL A 26 -5.22 5.90 15.67
C VAL A 26 -4.79 7.10 14.81
N ALA A 27 -5.70 7.59 13.99
CA ALA A 27 -5.43 8.61 12.98
C ALA A 27 -6.58 9.63 12.88
N ASP A 28 -7.23 9.92 14.01
CA ASP A 28 -8.44 10.75 14.07
C ASP A 28 -8.23 12.19 13.58
N MET A 29 -6.99 12.66 13.57
CA MET A 29 -6.59 13.98 13.05
C MET A 29 -6.11 13.93 11.59
N GLU A 30 -6.10 12.76 10.96
CA GLU A 30 -5.70 12.62 9.57
C GLU A 30 -6.92 12.62 8.65
N THR A 31 -6.80 13.35 7.54
CA THR A 31 -7.58 13.09 6.35
C THR A 31 -6.77 12.18 5.41
N PRO A 32 -7.39 11.49 4.46
CA PRO A 32 -6.65 10.70 3.47
C PRO A 32 -5.55 11.51 2.76
N VAL A 33 -5.81 12.78 2.46
CA VAL A 33 -4.83 13.70 1.87
C VAL A 33 -3.69 14.03 2.84
N SER A 34 -3.97 14.32 4.11
CA SER A 34 -2.89 14.61 5.08
C SER A 34 -2.01 13.39 5.35
N ALA A 35 -2.62 12.21 5.45
CA ALA A 35 -1.91 10.94 5.57
C ALA A 35 -1.04 10.66 4.35
N TYR A 36 -1.57 10.87 3.13
CA TYR A 36 -0.82 10.68 1.89
C TYR A 36 0.41 11.58 1.85
N ARG A 37 0.27 12.88 2.17
CA ARG A 37 1.40 13.81 2.20
C ARG A 37 2.49 13.42 3.19
N LYS A 38 2.16 12.71 4.27
CA LYS A 38 3.13 12.24 5.28
C LYS A 38 3.92 11.02 4.82
N ILE A 39 3.31 10.12 4.04
CA ILE A 39 3.95 8.86 3.65
C ILE A 39 4.48 8.84 2.22
N ALA A 40 4.00 9.74 1.35
CA ALA A 40 4.34 9.76 -0.07
C ALA A 40 5.85 9.93 -0.28
N ARG A 41 6.45 8.95 -0.94
CA ARG A 41 7.88 8.89 -1.28
C ARG A 41 8.04 8.49 -2.73
N GLY A 42 8.95 9.20 -3.40
CA GLY A 42 9.28 8.95 -4.80
C GLY A 42 8.12 9.22 -5.77
N LYS A 43 8.31 8.77 -7.01
CA LYS A 43 7.39 9.05 -8.12
C LYS A 43 6.16 8.13 -8.16
N TYR A 44 6.23 6.99 -7.49
CA TYR A 44 5.23 5.92 -7.62
C TYR A 44 4.32 5.78 -6.39
N SER A 45 4.19 6.86 -5.61
CA SER A 45 3.18 6.94 -4.56
C SER A 45 1.81 7.31 -5.15
N PHE A 46 0.73 6.86 -4.50
CA PHE A 46 -0.63 7.16 -4.91
C PHE A 46 -1.58 7.31 -3.71
N LEU A 47 -2.68 8.03 -3.96
CA LEU A 47 -3.87 8.10 -3.12
C LEU A 47 -5.07 7.76 -4.01
N LEU A 48 -5.84 6.75 -3.64
CA LEU A 48 -7.06 6.34 -4.31
C LEU A 48 -8.23 6.53 -3.35
N GLU A 49 -9.22 7.31 -3.78
CA GLU A 49 -10.46 7.55 -3.04
C GLU A 49 -11.64 7.22 -3.95
N SER A 50 -12.69 6.66 -3.36
CA SER A 50 -13.92 6.37 -4.09
C SER A 50 -15.00 7.37 -3.70
N VAL A 51 -15.80 7.78 -4.69
CA VAL A 51 -16.96 8.66 -4.51
C VAL A 51 -18.21 7.92 -4.95
N GLU A 52 -19.19 7.80 -4.05
CA GLU A 52 -20.51 7.26 -4.37
C GLU A 52 -21.50 8.42 -4.57
N GLY A 53 -22.16 8.47 -5.72
CA GLY A 53 -23.24 9.43 -5.99
C GLY A 53 -22.83 10.91 -6.01
N GLY A 54 -21.54 11.22 -6.18
CA GLY A 54 -21.02 12.59 -6.30
C GLY A 54 -20.83 13.34 -4.98
N GLU A 55 -21.52 12.95 -3.91
CA GLU A 55 -21.51 13.68 -2.63
C GLU A 55 -21.02 12.85 -1.43
N ARG A 56 -21.04 11.51 -1.51
CA ARG A 56 -20.63 10.66 -0.38
C ARG A 56 -19.24 10.06 -0.61
N LEU A 57 -18.30 10.46 0.23
CA LEU A 57 -16.99 9.80 0.33
C LEU A 57 -17.17 8.34 0.78
N ALA A 58 -16.47 7.43 0.13
CA ALA A 58 -16.43 6.03 0.52
C ALA A 58 -15.77 5.85 1.89
N ARG A 59 -16.04 4.70 2.53
CA ARG A 59 -15.51 4.38 3.87
C ARG A 59 -13.98 4.24 3.92
N PHE A 60 -13.34 3.94 2.79
CA PHE A 60 -11.92 3.64 2.73
C PHE A 60 -11.23 4.45 1.62
N SER A 61 -10.02 4.92 1.94
CA SER A 61 -9.05 5.45 0.99
C SER A 61 -7.81 4.56 1.01
N PHE A 62 -7.21 4.30 -0.15
CA PHE A 62 -6.01 3.48 -0.28
C PHE A 62 -4.81 4.37 -0.61
N LEU A 63 -3.77 4.27 0.21
CA LEU A 63 -2.52 4.99 0.03
C LEU A 63 -1.41 3.97 -0.24
N GLY A 64 -0.59 4.24 -1.25
CA GLY A 64 0.57 3.41 -1.59
C GLY A 64 1.81 4.27 -1.76
N THR A 65 2.96 3.76 -1.34
CA THR A 65 4.27 4.41 -1.48
C THR A 65 5.36 3.34 -1.54
N ASP A 66 6.53 3.67 -2.10
CA ASP A 66 7.70 2.79 -2.19
C ASP A 66 7.37 1.36 -2.67
N PRO A 67 6.85 1.19 -3.90
CA PRO A 67 6.50 -0.14 -4.40
C PRO A 67 7.75 -1.02 -4.55
N PHE A 68 7.63 -2.30 -4.20
CA PHE A 68 8.70 -3.29 -4.36
C PHE A 68 9.02 -3.60 -5.83
N LEU A 69 8.08 -3.32 -6.76
CA LEU A 69 8.22 -3.57 -8.19
C LEU A 69 7.25 -2.68 -8.98
N ILE A 70 7.71 -2.15 -10.11
CA ILE A 70 6.91 -1.36 -11.05
C ILE A 70 6.88 -2.08 -12.40
N PHE A 71 5.69 -2.48 -12.82
CA PHE A 71 5.45 -3.06 -14.13
C PHE A 71 4.93 -1.97 -15.08
N LYS A 72 5.55 -1.83 -16.26
CA LYS A 72 5.12 -0.89 -17.31
C LYS A 72 5.01 -1.61 -18.63
N SER A 73 3.98 -1.26 -19.40
CA SER A 73 3.78 -1.78 -20.76
C SER A 73 3.35 -0.67 -21.71
N LYS A 74 3.94 -0.66 -22.92
CA LYS A 74 3.54 0.20 -24.03
C LYS A 74 3.69 -0.56 -25.35
N GLY A 75 2.57 -0.93 -25.96
CA GLY A 75 2.56 -1.77 -27.16
C GLY A 75 3.17 -3.14 -26.86
N ARG A 76 4.26 -3.50 -27.57
CA ARG A 76 5.01 -4.75 -27.33
C ARG A 76 6.18 -4.57 -26.35
N ASN A 77 6.41 -3.36 -25.84
CA ASN A 77 7.50 -3.09 -24.91
C ASN A 77 7.02 -3.24 -23.48
N VAL A 78 7.65 -4.15 -22.73
CA VAL A 78 7.39 -4.39 -21.30
C VAL A 78 8.66 -4.06 -20.51
N GLN A 79 8.50 -3.36 -19.39
CA GLN A 79 9.58 -3.04 -18.46
C GLN A 79 9.15 -3.44 -17.05
N VAL A 80 10.04 -4.13 -16.34
CA VAL A 80 9.91 -4.45 -14.92
C VAL A 80 11.05 -3.75 -14.20
N ILE A 81 10.71 -2.88 -13.25
CA ILE A 81 11.68 -2.11 -12.46
C ILE A 81 11.51 -2.57 -11.02
N GLU A 82 12.53 -3.20 -10.44
CA GLU A 82 12.52 -3.54 -9.02
C GLU A 82 12.64 -2.26 -8.17
N GLY A 83 11.87 -2.20 -7.09
CA GLY A 83 11.97 -1.15 -6.08
C GLY A 83 13.27 -1.28 -5.30
N MET A 84 13.71 -0.20 -4.65
CA MET A 84 14.87 -0.28 -3.76
C MET A 84 14.57 -1.30 -2.66
N LYS A 85 15.47 -2.27 -2.46
CA LYS A 85 15.40 -3.18 -1.32
C LYS A 85 15.50 -2.32 -0.06
N ALA A 86 14.61 -2.56 0.90
CA ALA A 86 14.83 -2.05 2.25
C ALA A 86 16.06 -2.78 2.80
N ASP A 87 17.10 -2.01 3.16
CA ASP A 87 18.29 -2.52 3.85
C ASP A 87 17.95 -3.07 5.25
#